data_AF-Q2PGY7-F1
#
_entry.id   AF-Q2PGY7-F1
#
_cell.length_a   1.000
_cell.length_b   1.000
_cell.length_c   1.000
_cell.angle_alpha   90.00
_cell.angle_beta   90.00
_cell.angle_gamma   90.00
#
_symmetry.space_group_name_H-M   'P 1'
#
loop_
_entity.id
_entity.type
_entity.pdbx_description
1 polymer ?
#
loop_
_entity_poly.entity_id
_entity_poly.type
_entity_poly.pdbx_seq_one_letter_code
_entity_poly.pdbx_strand_id
1 'polypeptide(L)'
;FGKFIEIHFDQRGRVSGAAIRSYLLERSRVVHIADPERNYHCFYQLCDGASPEEAELLKLPPGPNRAQHFHYLNQSRCFELQGKSSNAEEYSKTRSAMRVIGISEEEQLSILRVVAAVLHLGNVEFREKGDKLRIAKHADTTLDTVASLLSCDRKKLQDSLCTVKRKVGGETIKSALDVKAATVRRDTLAKTLYSKLFDWIVQKVNRSIGQDPRAMAIIGVLDIYGFE
;
A
#
# COMPACT_ATOMS: atom_id res chain seq x y z
N PHE A 1 -6.43 8.03 -8.81
CA PHE A 1 -7.48 8.36 -7.83
C PHE A 1 -8.03 9.72 -8.23
N GLY A 2 -9.29 10.02 -7.93
CA GLY A 2 -9.82 11.36 -8.16
C GLY A 2 -9.22 12.35 -7.16
N LYS A 3 -8.94 13.57 -7.61
CA LYS A 3 -8.21 14.57 -6.84
C LYS A 3 -8.82 15.95 -7.10
N PHE A 4 -9.12 16.66 -6.03
CA PHE A 4 -9.46 18.07 -6.07
C PHE A 4 -8.40 18.85 -5.30
N ILE A 5 -7.77 19.80 -5.96
CA ILE A 5 -6.76 20.67 -5.36
C ILE A 5 -7.35 22.07 -5.25
N GLU A 6 -7.46 22.58 -4.04
CA GLU A 6 -7.82 23.96 -3.73
C GLU A 6 -6.53 24.78 -3.62
N ILE A 7 -6.34 25.80 -4.46
CA ILE A 7 -5.23 26.76 -4.36
C ILE A 7 -5.77 28.04 -3.74
N HIS A 8 -5.20 28.46 -2.62
CA HIS A 8 -5.68 29.59 -1.83
C HIS A 8 -4.91 30.86 -2.18
N PHE A 9 -5.60 31.99 -2.28
CA PHE A 9 -5.02 33.29 -2.58
C PHE A 9 -5.31 34.32 -1.50
N ASP A 10 -4.29 35.10 -1.12
CA ASP A 10 -4.43 36.21 -0.18
C ASP A 10 -5.08 37.45 -0.83
N GLN A 11 -5.27 38.51 -0.03
CA GLN A 11 -5.81 39.80 -0.48
C GLN A 11 -5.03 40.46 -1.63
N ARG A 12 -3.78 40.06 -1.85
CA ARG A 12 -2.90 40.60 -2.91
C ARG A 12 -2.84 39.66 -4.12
N GLY A 13 -3.64 38.60 -4.15
CA GLY A 13 -3.65 37.61 -5.24
C GLY A 13 -2.44 36.70 -5.26
N ARG A 14 -1.72 36.55 -4.14
CA ARG A 14 -0.57 35.63 -4.02
C ARG A 14 -1.01 34.31 -3.44
N VAL A 15 -0.36 33.22 -3.85
CA VAL A 15 -0.61 31.90 -3.28
C VAL A 15 -0.28 31.92 -1.79
N SER A 16 -1.28 31.61 -0.96
CA SER A 16 -1.16 31.62 0.50
C SER A 16 -1.30 30.24 1.14
N GLY A 17 -1.76 29.24 0.38
CA GLY A 17 -1.86 27.85 0.84
C GLY A 17 -2.52 26.95 -0.20
N ALA A 18 -2.70 25.67 0.13
CA ALA A 18 -3.48 24.75 -0.67
C ALA A 18 -4.08 23.60 0.17
N ALA A 19 -5.10 22.95 -0.36
CA ALA A 19 -5.66 21.72 0.18
C ALA A 19 -5.88 20.69 -0.92
N ILE A 20 -5.55 19.42 -0.65
CA ILE A 20 -5.80 18.29 -1.53
C ILE A 20 -6.89 17.42 -0.91
N ARG A 21 -7.96 17.21 -1.66
CA ARG A 21 -8.99 16.21 -1.35
C ARG A 21 -8.86 15.06 -2.33
N SER A 22 -8.69 13.86 -1.81
CA SER A 22 -8.63 12.63 -2.60
C SER A 22 -9.98 11.90 -2.58
N TYR A 23 -10.30 11.26 -3.71
CA TYR A 23 -11.53 10.54 -3.94
C TYR A 23 -11.23 9.20 -4.61
N LEU A 24 -12.00 8.18 -4.25
CA LEU A 24 -12.07 6.91 -4.98
C LEU A 24 -10.70 6.30 -5.30
N LEU A 25 -9.87 6.06 -4.28
CA LEU A 25 -8.69 5.20 -4.47
C LEU A 25 -9.18 3.80 -4.91
N GLU A 26 -8.70 3.32 -6.05
CA GLU A 26 -9.05 2.01 -6.57
C GLU A 26 -8.36 0.91 -5.74
N ARG A 27 -9.03 0.48 -4.67
CA ARG A 27 -8.47 -0.50 -3.72
C ARG A 27 -8.31 -1.89 -4.34
N SER A 28 -9.17 -2.27 -5.28
CA SER A 28 -9.10 -3.58 -5.98
C SER A 28 -7.74 -3.80 -6.63
N ARG A 29 -7.18 -2.76 -7.27
CA ARG A 29 -5.89 -2.79 -7.97
C ARG A 29 -4.73 -3.27 -7.11
N VAL A 30 -4.79 -3.07 -5.79
CA VAL A 30 -3.75 -3.50 -4.85
C VAL A 30 -3.54 -5.01 -4.87
N VAL A 31 -4.62 -5.79 -5.03
CA VAL A 31 -4.58 -7.26 -4.89
C VAL A 31 -4.88 -8.00 -6.19
N HIS A 32 -5.49 -7.31 -7.16
CA HIS A 32 -5.93 -7.89 -8.42
C HIS A 32 -5.53 -6.98 -9.58
N ILE A 33 -4.93 -7.55 -10.62
CA ILE A 33 -4.50 -6.84 -11.83
C ILE A 33 -4.92 -7.68 -13.05
N ALA A 34 -5.47 -7.04 -14.08
CA ALA A 34 -5.70 -7.68 -15.38
C ALA A 34 -4.45 -7.53 -16.26
N ASP A 35 -4.10 -8.54 -17.07
CA ASP A 35 -3.06 -8.38 -18.11
C ASP A 35 -3.67 -7.55 -19.27
N PRO A 36 -3.03 -6.48 -19.78
CA PRO A 36 -1.63 -6.07 -19.57
C PRO A 36 -1.43 -4.90 -18.58
N GLU A 37 -2.33 -4.68 -17.62
CA GLU A 37 -2.22 -3.61 -16.64
C GLU A 37 -1.15 -3.86 -15.57
N ARG A 38 -0.90 -2.85 -14.73
CA ARG A 38 0.01 -2.92 -13.58
C ARG A 38 -0.69 -2.56 -12.27
N ASN A 39 -0.04 -2.92 -11.17
CA ASN A 39 -0.33 -2.33 -9.87
C ASN A 39 0.14 -0.86 -9.80
N TYR A 40 -0.05 -0.23 -8.65
CA TYR A 40 0.50 1.09 -8.36
C TYR A 40 2.03 1.13 -8.52
N HIS A 41 2.53 2.24 -9.08
CA HIS A 41 3.94 2.37 -9.48
C HIS A 41 4.92 2.22 -8.31
N CYS A 42 4.54 2.64 -7.10
CA CYS A 42 5.39 2.55 -5.91
C CYS A 42 5.87 1.12 -5.61
N PHE A 43 5.10 0.09 -5.97
CA PHE A 43 5.51 -1.30 -5.75
C PHE A 43 6.68 -1.70 -6.65
N TYR A 44 6.63 -1.33 -7.92
CA TYR A 44 7.69 -1.59 -8.89
C TYR A 44 8.91 -0.71 -8.63
N GLN A 45 8.69 0.56 -8.29
CA GLN A 45 9.74 1.49 -7.86
C GLN A 45 10.50 0.92 -6.65
N LEU A 46 9.80 0.38 -5.65
CA LEU A 46 10.45 -0.28 -4.50
C LEU A 46 11.26 -1.51 -4.94
N CYS A 47 10.69 -2.35 -5.80
CA CYS A 47 11.37 -3.56 -6.28
C CYS A 47 12.69 -3.25 -6.98
N ASP A 48 12.68 -2.24 -7.87
CA ASP A 48 13.81 -1.96 -8.76
C ASP A 48 14.76 -0.90 -8.21
N GLY A 49 14.28 -0.02 -7.33
CA GLY A 49 15.03 1.13 -6.82
C GLY A 49 15.62 0.96 -5.42
N ALA A 50 15.15 -0.01 -4.61
CA ALA A 50 15.70 -0.23 -3.27
C ALA A 50 17.15 -0.73 -3.33
N SER A 51 18.03 -0.09 -2.53
CA SER A 51 19.42 -0.52 -2.36
C SER A 51 19.51 -1.93 -1.77
N PRO A 52 20.65 -2.63 -1.86
CA PRO A 52 20.82 -3.94 -1.23
C PRO A 52 20.51 -3.93 0.28
N GLU A 53 20.95 -2.90 1.00
CA GLU A 53 20.73 -2.75 2.44
C GLU A 53 19.23 -2.51 2.74
N GLU A 54 18.59 -1.64 1.97
CA GLU A 54 17.16 -1.37 2.11
C GLU A 54 16.30 -2.59 1.75
N ALA A 55 16.69 -3.33 0.71
CA ALA A 55 16.05 -4.57 0.33
C ALA A 55 16.16 -5.63 1.44
N GLU A 56 17.29 -5.74 2.13
CA GLU A 56 17.47 -6.64 3.27
C GLU A 56 16.60 -6.24 4.47
N LEU A 57 16.51 -4.94 4.77
CA LEU A 57 15.64 -4.41 5.83
C LEU A 57 14.16 -4.68 5.53
N LEU A 58 13.75 -4.50 4.27
CA LEU A 58 12.37 -4.69 3.80
C LEU A 58 12.07 -6.15 3.40
N LYS A 59 13.04 -7.05 3.57
CA LYS A 59 12.94 -8.48 3.25
C LYS A 59 12.54 -8.75 1.80
N LEU A 60 12.98 -7.91 0.87
CA LEU A 60 12.71 -8.10 -0.55
C LEU A 60 13.54 -9.29 -1.09
N PRO A 61 13.05 -9.99 -2.12
CA PRO A 61 13.82 -11.04 -2.80
C PRO A 61 15.20 -10.52 -3.27
N PRO A 62 16.25 -11.35 -3.18
CA PRO A 62 17.57 -10.98 -3.68
C PRO A 62 17.58 -10.95 -5.22
N GLY A 63 18.52 -10.19 -5.79
CA GLY A 63 18.72 -10.14 -7.23
C GLY A 63 17.74 -9.22 -7.99
N PRO A 64 17.84 -9.20 -9.32
CA PRO A 64 16.94 -8.45 -10.19
C PRO A 64 15.55 -9.10 -10.25
N ASN A 65 14.59 -8.44 -10.91
CA ASN A 65 13.25 -8.98 -11.17
C ASN A 65 12.42 -9.29 -9.91
N ARG A 66 12.67 -8.56 -8.80
CA ARG A 66 12.00 -8.77 -7.51
C ARG A 66 10.47 -8.77 -7.61
N ALA A 67 9.92 -7.94 -8.51
CA ALA A 67 8.48 -7.84 -8.72
C ALA A 67 7.82 -9.18 -9.10
N GLN A 68 8.52 -10.06 -9.84
CA GLN A 68 7.98 -11.35 -10.30
C GLN A 68 7.71 -12.33 -9.15
N HIS A 69 8.34 -12.13 -8.00
CA HIS A 69 8.19 -12.97 -6.81
C HIS A 69 6.98 -12.61 -5.95
N PHE A 70 6.27 -11.52 -6.26
CA PHE A 70 5.11 -11.09 -5.48
C PHE A 70 3.82 -11.36 -6.23
N HIS A 71 2.91 -12.11 -5.59
CA HIS A 71 1.60 -12.45 -6.13
C HIS A 71 0.80 -11.22 -6.57
N TYR A 72 0.92 -10.10 -5.87
CA TYR A 72 0.23 -8.86 -6.22
C TYR A 72 0.86 -8.09 -7.39
N LEU A 73 1.99 -8.54 -7.95
CA LEU A 73 2.65 -7.90 -9.09
C LEU A 73 2.81 -8.82 -10.30
N ASN A 74 2.74 -10.13 -10.13
CA ASN A 74 2.99 -11.13 -11.18
C ASN A 74 1.73 -11.70 -11.86
N GLN A 75 0.56 -11.09 -11.64
CA GLN A 75 -0.70 -11.44 -12.32
C GLN A 75 -0.75 -10.93 -13.77
N SER A 76 0.14 -9.99 -14.10
CA SER A 76 0.32 -9.40 -15.42
C SER A 76 1.77 -9.57 -15.87
N ARG A 77 2.02 -9.55 -17.18
CA ARG A 77 3.37 -9.58 -17.74
C ARG A 77 3.99 -8.19 -17.89
N CYS A 78 3.25 -7.13 -17.55
CA CYS A 78 3.72 -5.76 -17.62
C CYS A 78 4.45 -5.35 -16.33
N PHE A 79 5.79 -5.38 -16.35
CA PHE A 79 6.64 -4.92 -15.23
C PHE A 79 7.26 -3.53 -15.49
N GLU A 80 7.48 -3.19 -16.76
CA GLU A 80 8.07 -1.93 -17.21
C GLU A 80 7.09 -1.16 -18.11
N LEU A 81 7.25 0.16 -18.16
CA LEU A 81 6.50 1.01 -19.10
C LEU A 81 7.44 1.50 -20.20
N GLN A 82 7.16 1.08 -21.44
CA GLN A 82 7.93 1.53 -22.60
C GLN A 82 7.83 3.05 -22.76
N GLY A 83 8.95 3.69 -23.08
CA GLY A 83 9.02 5.14 -23.30
C GLY A 83 8.90 6.00 -22.04
N LYS A 84 8.99 5.43 -20.84
CA LYS A 84 9.06 6.16 -19.57
C LYS A 84 10.39 5.93 -18.85
N SER A 85 10.72 6.81 -17.91
CA SER A 85 11.82 6.62 -16.97
C SER A 85 11.73 5.26 -16.26
N SER A 86 12.88 4.69 -15.92
CA SER A 86 12.93 3.39 -15.25
C SER A 86 12.31 3.46 -13.86
N ASN A 87 11.79 2.33 -13.37
CA ASN A 87 11.21 2.24 -12.03
C ASN A 87 12.23 2.67 -10.95
N ALA A 88 13.51 2.37 -11.13
CA ALA A 88 14.59 2.76 -10.21
C ALA A 88 14.86 4.29 -10.21
N GLU A 89 14.79 4.93 -11.37
CA GLU A 89 14.90 6.39 -11.48
C GLU A 89 13.71 7.07 -10.79
N GLU A 90 12.50 6.59 -11.06
CA GLU A 90 11.27 7.09 -10.44
C GLU A 90 11.22 6.85 -8.93
N TYR A 91 11.84 5.78 -8.43
CA TYR A 91 12.04 5.55 -7.00
C TYR A 91 12.87 6.68 -6.36
N SER A 92 13.99 7.05 -6.98
CA SER A 92 14.88 8.10 -6.50
C SER A 92 14.19 9.48 -6.50
N LYS A 93 13.39 9.76 -7.54
CA LYS A 93 12.55 10.97 -7.62
C LYS A 93 11.49 10.98 -6.53
N THR A 94 10.82 9.85 -6.30
CA THR A 94 9.79 9.71 -5.26
C THR A 94 10.37 9.93 -3.86
N ARG A 95 11.53 9.32 -3.55
CA ARG A 95 12.29 9.57 -2.30
C ARG A 95 12.62 11.06 -2.12
N SER A 96 13.12 11.69 -3.18
CA SER A 96 13.48 13.12 -3.14
C SER A 96 12.24 14.01 -2.94
N ALA A 97 11.12 13.71 -3.60
CA ALA A 97 9.86 14.44 -3.41
C ALA A 97 9.32 14.30 -1.98
N MET A 98 9.42 13.12 -1.37
CA MET A 98 9.04 12.91 0.03
C MET A 98 9.85 13.81 0.97
N ARG A 99 11.17 13.95 0.76
CA ARG A 99 12.01 14.87 1.53
C ARG A 99 11.57 16.33 1.40
N VAL A 100 11.28 16.78 0.16
CA VAL A 100 10.84 18.17 -0.11
C VAL A 100 9.54 18.48 0.64
N ILE A 101 8.62 17.52 0.72
CA ILE A 101 7.35 17.65 1.47
C ILE A 101 7.57 17.53 3.00
N GLY A 102 8.78 17.26 3.47
CA GLY A 102 9.09 17.16 4.90
C GLY A 102 8.75 15.80 5.51
N ILE A 103 8.70 14.74 4.70
CA ILE A 103 8.65 13.36 5.19
C ILE A 103 10.08 12.91 5.49
N SER A 104 10.37 12.66 6.77
CA SER A 104 11.73 12.30 7.22
C SER A 104 12.18 10.95 6.65
N GLU A 105 13.48 10.66 6.68
CA GLU A 105 14.00 9.36 6.23
C GLU A 105 13.42 8.18 7.05
N GLU A 106 13.15 8.38 8.34
CA GLU A 106 12.48 7.39 9.19
C GLU A 106 11.01 7.17 8.77
N GLU A 107 10.29 8.25 8.46
CA GLU A 107 8.93 8.17 7.95
C GLU A 107 8.89 7.52 6.57
N GLN A 108 9.85 7.82 5.69
CA GLN A 108 10.00 7.17 4.39
C GLN A 108 10.24 5.67 4.54
N LEU A 109 11.15 5.26 5.44
CA LEU A 109 11.37 3.86 5.72
C LEU A 109 10.09 3.19 6.26
N SER A 110 9.33 3.88 7.11
CA SER A 110 8.06 3.38 7.63
C SER A 110 7.00 3.20 6.54
N ILE A 111 6.90 4.14 5.59
CA ILE A 111 6.06 4.02 4.39
C ILE A 111 6.44 2.77 3.61
N LEU A 112 7.74 2.61 3.33
CA LEU A 112 8.25 1.49 2.54
C LEU A 112 8.08 0.15 3.24
N ARG A 113 8.17 0.10 4.58
CA ARG A 113 7.82 -1.09 5.37
C ARG A 113 6.37 -1.51 5.16
N VAL A 114 5.43 -0.57 5.12
CA VAL A 114 4.02 -0.88 4.84
C VAL A 114 3.83 -1.34 3.39
N VAL A 115 4.49 -0.70 2.42
CA VAL A 115 4.47 -1.12 1.00
C VAL A 115 5.02 -2.54 0.84
N ALA A 116 6.16 -2.85 1.44
CA ALA A 116 6.76 -4.18 1.44
C ALA A 116 5.85 -5.20 2.15
N ALA A 117 5.26 -4.85 3.30
CA ALA A 117 4.34 -5.71 4.01
C ALA A 117 3.10 -6.08 3.18
N VAL A 118 2.56 -5.14 2.39
CA VAL A 118 1.45 -5.41 1.47
C VAL A 118 1.86 -6.43 0.41
N LEU A 119 3.07 -6.31 -0.17
CA LEU A 119 3.58 -7.27 -1.15
C LEU A 119 3.76 -8.67 -0.55
N HIS A 120 4.43 -8.76 0.60
CA HIS A 120 4.62 -10.02 1.32
C HIS A 120 3.30 -10.66 1.74
N LEU A 121 2.31 -9.85 2.15
CA LEU A 121 1.00 -10.35 2.52
C LEU A 121 0.32 -11.08 1.36
N GLY A 122 0.52 -10.64 0.11
CA GLY A 122 0.00 -11.34 -1.07
C GLY A 122 0.56 -12.75 -1.28
N ASN A 123 1.76 -13.03 -0.77
CA ASN A 123 2.40 -14.33 -0.83
C ASN A 123 2.01 -15.27 0.33
N VAL A 124 1.18 -14.81 1.27
CA VAL A 124 0.62 -15.69 2.31
C VAL A 124 -0.43 -16.59 1.68
N GLU A 125 -0.10 -17.87 1.56
CA GLU A 125 -1.00 -18.91 1.05
C GLU A 125 -1.63 -19.72 2.18
N PHE A 126 -2.87 -20.14 1.96
CA PHE A 126 -3.63 -20.98 2.89
C PHE A 126 -3.86 -22.37 2.32
N ARG A 127 -3.89 -23.39 3.18
CA ARG A 127 -4.22 -24.77 2.82
C ARG A 127 -5.12 -25.41 3.88
N GLU A 128 -5.92 -26.37 3.44
CA GLU A 128 -6.70 -27.22 4.32
C GLU A 128 -5.89 -28.44 4.76
N LYS A 129 -6.00 -28.80 6.04
CA LYS A 129 -5.50 -30.07 6.57
C LYS A 129 -6.59 -30.67 7.47
N GLY A 130 -7.46 -31.48 6.88
CA GLY A 130 -8.74 -31.89 7.50
C GLY A 130 -9.65 -30.68 7.70
N ASP A 131 -10.41 -30.62 8.80
CA ASP A 131 -11.32 -29.51 9.12
C ASP A 131 -10.61 -28.23 9.64
N LYS A 132 -9.29 -28.10 9.41
CA LYS A 132 -8.48 -27.00 9.93
C LYS A 132 -7.74 -26.29 8.81
N LEU A 133 -8.04 -25.00 8.66
CA LEU A 133 -7.27 -24.07 7.86
C LEU A 133 -5.91 -23.80 8.50
N ARG A 134 -4.86 -23.82 7.68
CA ARG A 134 -3.50 -23.45 8.08
C ARG A 134 -2.84 -22.60 7.00
N ILE A 135 -1.83 -21.85 7.40
CA ILE A 135 -0.90 -21.24 6.45
C ILE A 135 -0.07 -22.35 5.82
N ALA A 136 0.15 -22.25 4.51
CA ALA A 136 0.96 -23.22 3.78
C ALA A 136 2.40 -23.22 4.32
N LYS A 137 3.04 -24.39 4.39
CA LYS A 137 4.38 -24.50 5.00
C LYS A 137 5.42 -23.57 4.37
N HIS A 138 5.36 -23.40 3.05
CA HIS A 138 6.28 -22.53 2.31
C HIS A 138 6.01 -21.03 2.53
N ALA A 139 4.82 -20.67 3.03
CA ALA A 139 4.41 -19.29 3.32
C ALA A 139 4.49 -18.94 4.83
N ASP A 140 4.95 -19.87 5.67
CA ASP A 140 5.04 -19.64 7.13
C ASP A 140 6.07 -18.53 7.44
N THR A 141 7.22 -18.56 6.78
CA THR A 141 8.26 -17.53 6.88
C THR A 141 7.81 -16.18 6.31
N THR A 142 6.91 -16.20 5.32
CA THR A 142 6.28 -14.99 4.79
C THR A 142 5.40 -14.32 5.84
N LEU A 143 4.65 -15.08 6.63
CA LEU A 143 3.86 -14.51 7.71
C LEU A 143 4.74 -13.86 8.79
N ASP A 144 5.85 -14.51 9.16
CA ASP A 144 6.82 -13.93 10.09
C ASP A 144 7.40 -12.62 9.55
N THR A 145 7.68 -12.57 8.25
CA THR A 145 8.14 -11.37 7.55
C THR A 145 7.10 -10.25 7.63
N VAL A 146 5.83 -10.53 7.33
CA VAL A 146 4.74 -9.54 7.43
C VAL A 146 4.59 -9.05 8.86
N ALA A 147 4.63 -9.94 9.85
CA ALA A 147 4.51 -9.58 11.26
C ALA A 147 5.66 -8.68 11.71
N SER A 148 6.89 -8.97 11.28
CA SER A 148 8.08 -8.15 11.54
C SER A 148 7.97 -6.75 10.90
N LEU A 149 7.60 -6.68 9.62
CA LEU A 149 7.47 -5.41 8.91
C LEU A 149 6.40 -4.51 9.52
N LEU A 150 5.26 -5.09 9.94
CA LEU A 150 4.16 -4.38 10.61
C LEU A 150 4.37 -4.21 12.13
N SER A 151 5.47 -4.71 12.69
CA SER A 151 5.75 -4.71 14.13
C SER A 151 4.57 -5.24 14.97
N CYS A 152 3.96 -6.34 14.53
CA CYS A 152 2.80 -6.93 15.20
C CYS A 152 3.06 -8.39 15.64
N ASP A 153 2.25 -8.86 16.59
CA ASP A 153 2.35 -10.23 17.06
C ASP A 153 1.92 -11.20 15.96
N ARG A 154 2.84 -12.09 15.57
CA ARG A 154 2.60 -13.11 14.54
C ARG A 154 1.35 -13.94 14.81
N LYS A 155 1.14 -14.37 16.05
CA LYS A 155 0.07 -15.31 16.39
C LYS A 155 -1.28 -14.63 16.28
N LYS A 156 -1.37 -13.37 16.72
CA LYS A 156 -2.54 -12.51 16.54
C LYS A 156 -2.81 -12.24 15.05
N LEU A 157 -1.76 -11.98 14.26
CA LEU A 157 -1.90 -11.82 12.81
C LEU A 157 -2.48 -13.09 12.16
N GLN A 158 -1.89 -14.26 12.44
CA GLN A 158 -2.39 -15.55 11.96
C GLN A 158 -3.85 -15.79 12.39
N ASP A 159 -4.16 -15.58 13.67
CA ASP A 159 -5.51 -15.75 14.20
C ASP A 159 -6.50 -14.82 13.47
N SER A 160 -6.10 -13.58 13.17
CA SER A 160 -6.95 -12.62 12.46
C SER A 160 -7.25 -13.06 11.02
N LEU A 161 -6.28 -13.69 10.35
CA LEU A 161 -6.41 -14.16 8.98
C LEU A 161 -7.19 -15.48 8.87
N CYS A 162 -6.97 -16.40 9.82
CA CYS A 162 -7.46 -17.78 9.71
C CYS A 162 -8.76 -18.06 10.47
N THR A 163 -9.20 -17.17 11.38
CA THR A 163 -10.32 -17.47 12.29
C THR A 163 -11.36 -16.38 12.30
N VAL A 164 -12.61 -16.76 12.60
CA VAL A 164 -13.72 -15.83 12.85
C VAL A 164 -14.22 -16.04 14.27
N LYS A 165 -14.48 -14.92 14.97
CA LYS A 165 -15.12 -14.91 16.28
C LYS A 165 -16.57 -14.48 16.09
N ARG A 166 -17.52 -15.30 16.53
CA ARG A 166 -18.95 -14.98 16.52
C ARG A 166 -19.46 -14.94 17.95
N LYS A 167 -20.25 -13.92 18.30
CA LYS A 167 -20.98 -13.88 19.57
C LYS A 167 -22.33 -14.53 19.36
N VAL A 168 -22.61 -15.61 20.10
CA VAL A 168 -23.89 -16.33 20.06
C VAL A 168 -24.32 -16.55 21.52
N GLY A 169 -25.49 -16.05 21.90
CA GLY A 169 -26.02 -16.26 23.25
C GLY A 169 -25.16 -15.72 24.40
N GLY A 170 -24.30 -14.72 24.15
CA GLY A 170 -23.36 -14.18 25.14
C GLY A 170 -21.97 -14.83 25.12
N GLU A 171 -21.82 -16.00 24.50
CA GLU A 171 -20.53 -16.69 24.34
C GLU A 171 -19.81 -16.29 23.04
N THR A 172 -18.47 -16.31 23.07
CA THR A 172 -17.65 -16.05 21.87
C THR A 172 -17.12 -17.36 21.31
N ILE A 173 -17.67 -17.79 20.18
CA ILE A 173 -17.25 -19.00 19.46
C ILE A 173 -16.16 -18.61 18.44
N LYS A 174 -14.99 -19.26 18.51
CA LYS A 174 -13.90 -19.11 17.55
C LYS A 174 -13.88 -20.31 16.61
N SER A 175 -14.10 -20.09 15.31
CA SER A 175 -14.04 -21.13 14.28
C SER A 175 -13.00 -20.80 13.21
N ALA A 176 -12.44 -21.84 12.57
CA ALA A 176 -11.58 -21.66 11.40
C ALA A 176 -12.40 -21.19 10.19
N LEU A 177 -11.77 -20.42 9.31
CA LEU A 177 -12.31 -20.08 7.99
C LEU A 177 -11.99 -21.18 6.97
N ASP A 178 -12.68 -21.20 5.83
CA ASP A 178 -12.20 -21.90 4.64
C ASP A 178 -11.10 -21.09 3.92
N VAL A 179 -10.43 -21.72 2.94
CA VAL A 179 -9.33 -21.10 2.19
C VAL A 179 -9.78 -19.84 1.46
N LYS A 180 -10.96 -19.86 0.84
CA LYS A 180 -11.47 -18.73 0.06
C LYS A 180 -11.72 -17.52 0.95
N ALA A 181 -12.35 -17.72 2.10
CA ALA A 181 -12.64 -16.67 3.07
C ALA A 181 -11.36 -16.10 3.70
N ALA A 182 -10.35 -16.95 3.97
CA ALA A 182 -9.05 -16.50 4.44
C ALA A 182 -8.30 -15.66 3.41
N THR A 183 -8.31 -16.07 2.13
CA THR A 183 -7.75 -15.29 1.01
C THR A 183 -8.43 -13.93 0.88
N VAL A 184 -9.77 -13.88 0.90
CA VAL A 184 -10.51 -12.61 0.86
C VAL A 184 -10.14 -11.72 2.06
N ARG A 185 -9.90 -12.31 3.23
CA ARG A 185 -9.51 -11.57 4.44
C ARG A 185 -8.10 -10.99 4.34
N ARG A 186 -7.13 -11.79 3.86
CA ARG A 186 -5.77 -11.35 3.54
C ARG A 186 -5.80 -10.18 2.56
N ASP A 187 -6.56 -10.31 1.49
CA ASP A 187 -6.69 -9.26 0.47
C ASP A 187 -7.35 -8.00 1.03
N THR A 188 -8.36 -8.16 1.88
CA THR A 188 -9.02 -7.03 2.56
C THR A 188 -8.05 -6.30 3.49
N LEU A 189 -7.19 -7.03 4.21
CA LEU A 189 -6.14 -6.43 5.02
C LEU A 189 -5.13 -5.67 4.16
N ALA A 190 -4.66 -6.25 3.05
CA ALA A 190 -3.75 -5.58 2.11
C ALA A 190 -4.34 -4.26 1.57
N LYS A 191 -5.59 -4.29 1.10
CA LYS A 191 -6.33 -3.10 0.65
C LYS A 191 -6.44 -2.03 1.74
N THR A 192 -6.70 -2.47 2.96
CA THR A 192 -6.87 -1.56 4.11
C THR A 192 -5.56 -0.89 4.49
N LEU A 193 -4.46 -1.66 4.56
CA LEU A 193 -3.13 -1.14 4.84
C LEU A 193 -2.73 -0.09 3.79
N TYR A 194 -2.87 -0.42 2.51
CA TYR A 194 -2.54 0.49 1.42
C TYR A 194 -3.42 1.76 1.44
N SER A 195 -4.73 1.61 1.65
CA SER A 195 -5.64 2.77 1.74
C SER A 195 -5.30 3.68 2.91
N LYS A 196 -4.97 3.12 4.09
CA LYS A 196 -4.60 3.92 5.26
C LYS A 196 -3.25 4.61 5.09
N LEU A 197 -2.30 3.95 4.43
CA LEU A 197 -1.03 4.56 4.05
C LEU A 197 -1.25 5.74 3.10
N PHE A 198 -2.07 5.54 2.07
CA PHE A 198 -2.41 6.60 1.11
C PHE A 198 -3.08 7.80 1.81
N ASP A 199 -4.09 7.56 2.66
CA ASP A 199 -4.75 8.61 3.43
C ASP A 199 -3.75 9.39 4.30
N TRP A 200 -2.83 8.68 4.95
CA TRP A 200 -1.79 9.29 5.78
C TRP A 200 -0.82 10.16 4.96
N ILE A 201 -0.40 9.69 3.77
CA ILE A 201 0.47 10.45 2.86
C ILE A 201 -0.24 11.73 2.43
N VAL A 202 -1.51 11.66 2.02
CA VAL A 202 -2.30 12.85 1.63
C VAL A 202 -2.41 13.83 2.79
N GLN A 203 -2.64 13.35 4.01
CA GLN A 203 -2.66 14.20 5.20
C GLN A 203 -1.30 14.84 5.50
N LYS A 204 -0.19 14.13 5.28
CA LYS A 204 1.17 14.68 5.41
C LYS A 204 1.43 15.78 4.38
N VAL A 205 1.08 15.54 3.12
CA VAL A 205 1.18 16.55 2.06
C VAL A 205 0.36 17.79 2.41
N ASN A 206 -0.90 17.62 2.83
CA ASN A 206 -1.75 18.74 3.23
C ASN A 206 -1.19 19.55 4.40
N ARG A 207 -0.61 18.88 5.41
CA ARG A 207 0.04 19.56 6.54
C ARG A 207 1.28 20.36 6.10
N SER A 208 2.02 19.83 5.13
CA SER A 208 3.24 20.47 4.61
C SER A 208 2.94 21.70 3.77
N ILE A 209 1.95 21.62 2.86
CA ILE A 209 1.57 22.75 2.01
C ILE A 209 0.88 23.85 2.82
N GLY A 210 0.10 23.46 3.83
CA GLY A 210 -0.61 24.39 4.71
C GLY A 210 -1.86 24.98 4.06
N GLN A 211 -2.94 25.06 4.83
CA GLN A 211 -4.16 25.74 4.42
C GLN A 211 -4.17 27.16 4.98
N ASP A 212 -4.63 28.11 4.18
CA ASP A 212 -4.93 29.48 4.64
C ASP A 212 -6.43 29.62 4.91
N PRO A 213 -6.88 29.66 6.18
CA PRO A 213 -8.29 29.86 6.52
C PRO A 213 -8.79 31.28 6.25
N ARG A 214 -7.88 32.23 6.00
CA ARG A 214 -8.18 33.64 5.69
C ARG A 214 -8.05 33.93 4.19
N ALA A 215 -8.00 32.90 3.37
CA ALA A 215 -7.95 33.02 1.93
C ALA A 215 -9.13 33.88 1.43
N MET A 216 -8.84 34.84 0.56
CA MET A 216 -9.86 35.72 -0.02
C MET A 216 -10.49 35.10 -1.27
N ALA A 217 -9.72 34.28 -1.98
CA ALA A 217 -10.16 33.58 -3.17
C ALA A 217 -9.55 32.17 -3.20
N ILE A 218 -10.25 31.24 -3.84
CA ILE A 218 -9.82 29.85 -4.01
C ILE A 218 -10.02 29.50 -5.48
N ILE A 219 -8.99 28.90 -6.10
CA ILE A 219 -9.11 28.25 -7.41
C ILE A 219 -9.06 26.75 -7.18
N GLY A 220 -10.14 26.07 -7.55
CA GLY A 220 -10.23 24.61 -7.48
C GLY A 220 -9.81 23.97 -8.81
N VAL A 221 -8.90 23.02 -8.76
CA VAL A 221 -8.48 22.18 -9.89
C VAL A 221 -8.98 20.76 -9.64
N LEU A 222 -9.96 20.33 -10.44
CA LEU A 222 -10.54 18.99 -10.37
C LEU A 222 -9.91 18.09 -11.43
N ASP A 223 -9.36 16.97 -10.98
CA ASP A 223 -8.70 15.95 -11.78
C ASP A 223 -9.24 14.59 -11.33
N ILE A 224 -10.22 14.06 -12.06
CA ILE A 224 -10.88 12.79 -11.76
C ILE A 224 -10.71 11.82 -12.91
N TYR A 225 -10.88 10.53 -12.63
CA TYR A 225 -10.89 9.50 -13.67
C TYR A 225 -11.90 9.89 -14.76
N GLY A 226 -11.49 9.74 -16.02
CA GLY A 226 -12.38 9.89 -17.16
C GLY A 226 -13.42 8.77 -17.20
N PHE A 227 -14.32 8.86 -18.16
CA PHE A 227 -15.14 7.69 -18.50
C PHE A 227 -14.21 6.61 -19.07
N GLU A 228 -14.19 5.45 -18.42
CA GLU A 228 -13.49 4.23 -18.82
C GLU A 228 -14.51 3.14 -19.18
#